data_AF-A0A931YTN8-F1
#
_entry.id   AF-A0A931YTN8-F1
#
_cell.length_a   1.000
_cell.length_b   1.000
_cell.length_c   1.000
_cell.angle_alpha   90.00
_cell.angle_beta   90.00
_cell.angle_gamma   90.00
#
_symmetry.space_group_name_H-M   'P 1'
#
loop_
_entity.id
_entity.type
_entity.pdbx_description
1 polymer ?
#
loop_
_entity_poly.entity_id
_entity_poly.type
_entity_poly.pdbx_seq_one_letter_code
_entity_poly.pdbx_strand_id
1 'polypeptide(L)'
;MPHPPDLLDQILALDPGARRIAAFARPRAALAAARALRRARRALIATGFTVEPGLPETDGPPGAAVLGRALRVLGARVSYVTDRVNVAVLEAALGALGEPRDVVVYPDAGGAARAILAAVRPTHLVAIERPGRTRAGDYLSERGESIAAFNAPVDELFLAPGRAITVGIGDGGNEIGMGSALARIRRLGRGRARLASIVRVDHLVVAGVSNWGAYGVVAALGRLAGRDLLHTPGDERRLVEACVAAGAADGITRKREPTVDALPLEAHAAVVELLRLAAASGIMGAP
;
A
#
# COMPACT_ATOMS: atom_id res chain seq x y z
N MET A 1 27.10 -6.19 18.92
CA MET A 1 27.21 -5.96 17.47
C MET A 1 25.85 -5.51 16.96
N PRO A 2 25.72 -4.39 16.23
CA PRO A 2 24.46 -4.10 15.54
C PRO A 2 24.17 -5.24 14.55
N HIS A 3 22.94 -5.75 14.54
CA HIS A 3 22.54 -6.75 13.55
C HIS A 3 22.73 -6.16 12.14
N PRO A 4 23.20 -6.96 11.16
CA PRO A 4 23.25 -6.51 9.77
C PRO A 4 21.84 -6.09 9.31
N PRO A 5 21.72 -5.09 8.43
CA PRO A 5 20.43 -4.62 7.95
C PRO A 5 19.64 -5.77 7.30
N ASP A 6 18.37 -5.93 7.68
CA ASP A 6 17.49 -6.96 7.13
C ASP A 6 17.42 -6.81 5.60
N LEU A 7 17.61 -7.90 4.85
CA LEU A 7 17.55 -7.87 3.38
C LEU A 7 16.20 -7.33 2.88
N LEU A 8 15.10 -7.57 3.62
CA LEU A 8 13.82 -6.93 3.30
C LEU A 8 13.90 -5.41 3.37
N ASP A 9 14.51 -4.85 4.42
CA ASP A 9 14.64 -3.40 4.57
C ASP A 9 15.50 -2.81 3.43
N GLN A 10 16.53 -3.51 3.00
CA GLN A 10 17.41 -3.07 1.91
C GLN A 10 16.67 -3.04 0.56
N ILE A 11 15.89 -4.08 0.26
CA ILE A 11 15.10 -4.14 -0.99
C ILE A 11 14.02 -3.06 -0.98
N LEU A 12 13.31 -2.87 0.13
CA LEU A 12 12.28 -1.83 0.23
C LEU A 12 12.85 -0.41 0.18
N ALA A 13 14.13 -0.23 0.53
CA ALA A 13 14.82 1.05 0.48
C ALA A 13 15.31 1.45 -0.92
N LEU A 14 15.15 0.60 -1.95
CA LEU A 14 15.36 0.99 -3.33
C LEU A 14 14.44 2.19 -3.63
N ASP A 15 15.02 3.29 -4.14
CA ASP A 15 14.31 4.57 -4.35
C ASP A 15 14.47 5.03 -5.81
N PRO A 16 13.90 4.30 -6.78
CA PRO A 16 14.01 4.64 -8.18
C PRO A 16 13.39 6.01 -8.52
N GLY A 17 12.36 6.42 -7.79
CA GLY A 17 11.73 7.74 -7.91
C GLY A 17 12.54 8.89 -7.28
N ALA A 18 13.70 8.60 -6.66
CA ALA A 18 14.53 9.59 -5.97
C ALA A 18 13.76 10.45 -4.95
N ARG A 19 12.76 9.87 -4.29
CA ARG A 19 11.85 10.56 -3.34
C ARG A 19 12.53 10.85 -2.00
N ARG A 20 13.75 10.33 -1.80
CA ARG A 20 14.56 10.37 -0.58
C ARG A 20 13.88 9.62 0.57
N ILE A 21 13.26 8.49 0.23
CA ILE A 21 12.45 7.69 1.17
C ILE A 21 13.25 7.26 2.40
N ALA A 22 14.56 7.03 2.25
CA ALA A 22 15.47 6.67 3.35
C ALA A 22 15.45 7.69 4.51
N ALA A 23 15.12 8.96 4.24
CA ALA A 23 15.03 9.99 5.27
C ALA A 23 13.80 9.84 6.18
N PHE A 24 12.77 9.12 5.74
CA PHE A 24 11.50 8.97 6.46
C PHE A 24 10.96 7.53 6.51
N ALA A 25 11.70 6.55 5.98
CA ALA A 25 11.54 5.14 6.27
C ALA A 25 12.02 4.80 7.70
N ARG A 26 11.55 3.70 8.26
CA ARG A 26 12.05 3.15 9.53
C ARG A 26 12.55 1.73 9.31
N PRO A 27 13.70 1.33 9.90
CA PRO A 27 14.14 -0.05 9.88
C PRO A 27 13.08 -0.99 10.43
N ARG A 28 12.96 -2.18 9.84
CA ARG A 28 12.06 -3.27 10.23
C ARG A 28 10.58 -2.89 10.24
N ALA A 29 10.20 -1.84 9.51
CA ALA A 29 8.82 -1.38 9.41
C ALA A 29 7.90 -2.47 8.86
N ALA A 30 8.30 -3.15 7.78
CA ALA A 30 7.53 -4.24 7.20
C ALA A 30 7.35 -5.40 8.19
N LEU A 31 8.40 -5.77 8.95
CA LEU A 31 8.30 -6.79 9.99
C LEU A 31 7.37 -6.38 11.15
N ALA A 32 7.41 -5.11 11.56
CA ALA A 32 6.51 -4.60 12.59
C ALA A 32 5.05 -4.65 12.14
N ALA A 33 4.76 -4.21 10.90
CA ALA A 33 3.43 -4.31 10.31
C ALA A 33 2.98 -5.78 10.18
N ALA A 34 3.85 -6.68 9.73
CA ALA A 34 3.57 -8.11 9.63
C ALA A 34 3.23 -8.74 10.99
N ARG A 35 3.94 -8.37 12.07
CA ARG A 35 3.61 -8.86 13.43
C ARG A 35 2.22 -8.44 13.89
N ALA A 36 1.80 -7.21 13.57
CA ALA A 36 0.44 -6.76 13.85
C ALA A 36 -0.57 -7.55 12.99
N LEU A 37 -0.37 -7.57 11.67
CA LEU A 37 -1.28 -8.17 10.70
C LEU A 37 -1.41 -9.69 10.85
N ARG A 38 -0.41 -10.40 11.37
CA ARG A 38 -0.52 -11.84 11.70
C ARG A 38 -1.63 -12.12 12.71
N ARG A 39 -2.04 -11.13 13.50
CA ARG A 39 -3.15 -11.23 14.47
C ARG A 39 -4.49 -10.72 13.90
N ALA A 40 -4.55 -10.44 12.61
CA ALA A 40 -5.78 -9.98 11.97
C ALA A 40 -6.85 -11.07 11.98
N ARG A 41 -8.07 -10.70 12.37
CA ARG A 41 -9.26 -11.54 12.27
C ARG A 41 -10.18 -11.02 11.16
N ARG A 42 -10.28 -9.70 11.04
CA ARG A 42 -10.97 -8.99 9.97
C ARG A 42 -10.09 -7.83 9.52
N ALA A 43 -9.61 -7.86 8.29
CA ALA A 43 -8.82 -6.78 7.70
C ALA A 43 -9.67 -6.04 6.66
N LEU A 44 -9.68 -4.72 6.74
CA LEU A 44 -10.22 -3.85 5.69
C LEU A 44 -9.05 -3.15 5.01
N ILE A 45 -8.84 -3.42 3.73
CA ILE A 45 -7.71 -2.88 2.95
C ILE A 45 -8.22 -1.77 2.03
N ALA A 46 -7.73 -0.56 2.25
CA ALA A 46 -7.97 0.63 1.45
C ALA A 46 -6.85 0.83 0.44
N THR A 47 -7.19 1.05 -0.84
CA THR A 47 -6.20 1.29 -1.90
C THR A 47 -6.81 2.04 -3.09
N GLY A 48 -5.97 2.38 -4.05
CA GLY A 48 -6.28 3.09 -5.28
C GLY A 48 -5.91 4.55 -5.14
N PHE A 49 -5.37 5.14 -6.20
CA PHE A 49 -5.02 6.54 -6.28
C PHE A 49 -5.37 6.98 -7.69
N THR A 50 -6.26 7.96 -7.83
CA THR A 50 -6.60 8.52 -9.13
C THR A 50 -5.77 9.78 -9.32
N VAL A 51 -5.07 9.87 -10.44
CA VAL A 51 -4.06 10.92 -10.65
C VAL A 51 -4.54 12.07 -11.52
N GLU A 52 -5.52 11.79 -12.37
CA GLU A 52 -6.26 12.73 -13.20
C GLU A 52 -7.71 12.25 -13.30
N PRO A 53 -8.68 13.09 -13.71
CA PRO A 53 -10.08 12.66 -13.83
C PRO A 53 -10.25 11.38 -14.66
N GLY A 54 -10.72 10.31 -14.01
CA GLY A 54 -10.94 9.01 -14.65
C GLY A 54 -9.67 8.19 -14.93
N LEU A 55 -8.54 8.57 -14.33
CA LEU A 55 -7.23 7.91 -14.53
C LEU A 55 -6.72 7.32 -13.20
N PRO A 56 -7.21 6.13 -12.79
CA PRO A 56 -6.65 5.39 -11.65
C PRO A 56 -5.23 4.92 -11.98
N GLU A 57 -4.36 4.83 -10.98
CA GLU A 57 -2.98 4.40 -11.19
C GLU A 57 -2.75 2.91 -10.90
N THR A 58 -1.59 2.40 -11.32
CA THR A 58 -1.17 0.99 -11.18
C THR A 58 -0.50 0.66 -9.84
N ASP A 59 -0.06 1.66 -9.05
CA ASP A 59 0.46 1.44 -7.71
C ASP A 59 -0.67 1.37 -6.66
N GLY A 60 -0.57 0.40 -5.75
CA GLY A 60 -1.57 0.11 -4.72
C GLY A 60 -2.38 -1.18 -4.96
N PRO A 61 -3.22 -1.27 -6.01
CA PRO A 61 -4.13 -2.40 -6.20
C PRO A 61 -3.45 -3.79 -6.25
N PRO A 62 -2.32 -3.98 -6.96
CA PRO A 62 -1.56 -5.23 -6.90
C PRO A 62 -1.10 -5.59 -5.46
N GLY A 63 -0.54 -4.62 -4.73
CA GLY A 63 -0.15 -4.74 -3.34
C GLY A 63 -1.29 -5.17 -2.42
N ALA A 64 -2.47 -4.57 -2.62
CA ALA A 64 -3.68 -4.92 -1.88
C ALA A 64 -4.15 -6.35 -2.17
N ALA A 65 -4.14 -6.77 -3.43
CA ALA A 65 -4.53 -8.12 -3.82
C ALA A 65 -3.60 -9.18 -3.18
N VAL A 66 -2.28 -8.99 -3.28
CA VAL A 66 -1.28 -9.90 -2.73
C VAL A 66 -1.35 -9.95 -1.19
N LEU A 67 -1.42 -8.80 -0.52
CA LEU A 67 -1.55 -8.77 0.94
C LEU A 67 -2.86 -9.41 1.42
N GLY A 68 -3.98 -9.10 0.75
CA GLY A 68 -5.27 -9.68 1.11
C GLY A 68 -5.31 -11.20 0.97
N ARG A 69 -4.75 -11.75 -0.13
CA ARG A 69 -4.56 -13.20 -0.29
C ARG A 69 -3.77 -13.79 0.86
N ALA A 70 -2.62 -13.19 1.20
CA ALA A 70 -1.77 -13.68 2.28
C ALA A 70 -2.50 -13.70 3.64
N LEU A 71 -3.27 -12.66 3.95
CA LEU A 71 -4.08 -12.60 5.16
C LEU A 71 -5.21 -13.63 5.18
N ARG A 72 -5.87 -13.88 4.04
CA ARG A 72 -6.87 -14.96 3.91
C ARG A 72 -6.27 -16.34 4.13
N VAL A 73 -5.10 -16.62 3.54
CA VAL A 73 -4.36 -17.88 3.76
C VAL A 73 -4.00 -18.08 5.24
N LEU A 74 -3.75 -16.99 5.98
CA LEU A 74 -3.51 -17.00 7.43
C LEU A 74 -4.79 -17.02 8.28
N GLY A 75 -5.97 -17.10 7.67
CA GLY A 75 -7.26 -17.27 8.35
C GLY A 75 -8.02 -15.98 8.67
N ALA A 76 -7.56 -14.81 8.20
CA ALA A 76 -8.30 -13.56 8.36
C ALA A 76 -9.44 -13.47 7.33
N ARG A 77 -10.57 -12.86 7.70
CA ARG A 77 -11.54 -12.36 6.72
C ARG A 77 -11.03 -11.04 6.16
N VAL A 78 -11.02 -10.90 4.84
CA VAL A 78 -10.53 -9.71 4.16
C VAL A 78 -11.65 -9.09 3.35
N SER A 79 -11.79 -7.78 3.47
CA SER A 79 -12.61 -6.95 2.58
C SER A 79 -11.77 -5.77 2.12
N TYR A 80 -12.16 -5.15 1.02
CA TYR A 80 -11.46 -4.02 0.46
C TYR A 80 -12.37 -2.79 0.44
N VAL A 81 -11.77 -1.61 0.40
CA VAL A 81 -12.50 -0.36 0.21
C VAL A 81 -11.74 0.55 -0.74
N THR A 82 -12.45 1.08 -1.72
CA THR A 82 -11.89 2.03 -2.69
C THR A 82 -13.00 2.95 -3.21
N ASP A 83 -12.64 4.01 -3.93
CA ASP A 83 -13.62 4.88 -4.58
C ASP A 83 -14.06 4.31 -5.93
N ARG A 84 -15.15 4.85 -6.49
CA ARG A 84 -15.81 4.26 -7.67
C ARG A 84 -14.87 4.10 -8.88
N VAL A 85 -13.95 5.04 -9.07
CA VAL A 85 -13.02 5.06 -10.20
C VAL A 85 -12.02 3.90 -10.13
N ASN A 86 -11.64 3.47 -8.93
CA ASN A 86 -10.64 2.43 -8.70
C ASN A 86 -11.23 1.02 -8.57
N VAL A 87 -12.57 0.85 -8.53
CA VAL A 87 -13.22 -0.47 -8.33
C VAL A 87 -12.79 -1.47 -9.40
N ALA A 88 -12.88 -1.11 -10.68
CA ALA A 88 -12.58 -2.02 -11.78
C ALA A 88 -11.11 -2.48 -11.76
N VAL A 89 -10.19 -1.56 -11.45
CA VAL A 89 -8.75 -1.84 -11.33
C VAL A 89 -8.48 -2.80 -10.18
N LEU A 90 -9.05 -2.53 -9.00
CA LEU A 90 -8.89 -3.39 -7.84
C LEU A 90 -9.49 -4.78 -8.07
N GLU A 91 -10.69 -4.87 -8.64
CA GLU A 91 -11.30 -6.16 -8.98
C GLU A 91 -10.49 -6.96 -10.01
N ALA A 92 -9.84 -6.28 -10.96
CA ALA A 92 -8.95 -6.92 -11.92
C ALA A 92 -7.70 -7.49 -11.24
N ALA A 93 -7.08 -6.74 -10.32
CA ALA A 93 -5.97 -7.24 -9.52
C ALA A 93 -6.36 -8.47 -8.68
N LEU A 94 -7.52 -8.41 -8.02
CA LEU A 94 -8.07 -9.56 -7.28
C LEU A 94 -8.34 -10.76 -8.20
N GLY A 95 -8.95 -10.50 -9.37
CA GLY A 95 -9.26 -11.52 -10.37
C GLY A 95 -8.03 -12.22 -10.94
N ALA A 96 -6.93 -11.50 -11.17
CA ALA A 96 -5.66 -12.07 -11.64
C ALA A 96 -5.05 -13.07 -10.64
N LEU A 97 -5.43 -12.97 -9.37
CA LEU A 97 -5.09 -13.90 -8.29
C LEU A 97 -6.27 -14.82 -7.92
N GLY A 98 -7.40 -14.81 -8.64
CA GLY A 98 -8.57 -15.61 -8.26
C GLY A 98 -9.10 -15.31 -6.85
N GLU A 99 -8.85 -14.11 -6.33
CA GLU A 99 -9.31 -13.69 -5.01
C GLU A 99 -10.78 -13.21 -5.05
N PRO A 100 -11.54 -13.38 -3.94
CA PRO A 100 -12.88 -12.82 -3.82
C PRO A 100 -12.89 -11.29 -3.95
N ARG A 101 -13.83 -10.78 -4.75
CA ARG A 101 -14.05 -9.35 -5.03
C ARG A 101 -14.92 -8.68 -3.97
N ASP A 102 -14.55 -8.84 -2.70
CA ASP A 102 -15.27 -8.24 -1.57
C ASP A 102 -14.94 -6.73 -1.44
N VAL A 103 -15.36 -5.92 -2.43
CA VAL A 103 -15.02 -4.50 -2.54
C VAL A 103 -16.19 -3.62 -2.07
N VAL A 104 -15.93 -2.78 -1.07
CA VAL A 104 -16.83 -1.72 -0.61
C VAL A 104 -16.51 -0.44 -1.37
N VAL A 105 -17.51 0.15 -2.03
CA VAL A 105 -17.35 1.44 -2.70
C VAL A 105 -17.54 2.56 -1.68
N TYR A 106 -16.49 3.35 -1.46
CA TYR A 106 -16.54 4.54 -0.63
C TYR A 106 -17.16 5.70 -1.41
N PRO A 107 -18.14 6.45 -0.85
CA PRO A 107 -18.81 7.52 -1.58
C PRO A 107 -17.91 8.74 -1.76
N ASP A 108 -17.97 9.35 -2.94
CA ASP A 108 -17.18 10.52 -3.32
C ASP A 108 -17.38 11.71 -2.36
N ALA A 109 -18.60 11.86 -1.83
CA ALA A 109 -18.97 12.92 -0.88
C ALA A 109 -18.45 12.69 0.56
N GLY A 110 -17.86 11.52 0.86
CA GLY A 110 -17.42 11.17 2.20
C GLY A 110 -18.54 10.79 3.17
N GLY A 111 -18.23 10.78 4.47
CA GLY A 111 -19.20 10.59 5.54
C GLY A 111 -19.63 9.14 5.82
N ALA A 112 -19.18 8.17 5.01
CA ALA A 112 -19.55 6.76 5.19
C ALA A 112 -18.64 5.99 6.16
N ALA A 113 -17.57 6.60 6.67
CA ALA A 113 -16.55 5.90 7.46
C ALA A 113 -17.15 5.14 8.66
N ARG A 114 -17.99 5.80 9.47
CA ARG A 114 -18.61 5.15 10.65
C ARG A 114 -19.52 3.98 10.26
N ALA A 115 -20.30 4.12 9.19
CA ALA A 115 -21.20 3.07 8.72
C ALA A 115 -20.43 1.84 8.21
N ILE A 116 -19.39 2.07 7.40
CA ILE A 116 -18.50 1.01 6.90
C ILE A 116 -17.79 0.31 8.06
N LEU A 117 -17.23 1.06 9.01
CA LEU A 117 -16.56 0.49 10.18
C LEU A 117 -17.53 -0.30 11.07
N ALA A 118 -18.77 0.15 11.23
CA ALA A 118 -19.80 -0.55 11.99
C ALA A 118 -20.26 -1.85 11.30
N ALA A 119 -20.33 -1.87 9.97
CA ALA A 119 -20.70 -3.06 9.20
C ALA A 119 -19.56 -4.10 9.17
N VAL A 120 -18.36 -3.68 8.77
CA VAL A 120 -17.19 -4.56 8.59
C VAL A 120 -16.59 -4.98 9.94
N ARG A 121 -16.67 -4.10 10.96
CA ARG A 121 -16.05 -4.27 12.29
C ARG A 121 -14.59 -4.71 12.21
N PRO A 122 -13.73 -4.04 11.41
CA PRO A 122 -12.36 -4.52 11.18
C PRO A 122 -11.57 -4.58 12.50
N THR A 123 -10.70 -5.59 12.64
CA THR A 123 -9.67 -5.58 13.68
C THR A 123 -8.41 -4.87 13.20
N HIS A 124 -8.19 -4.80 11.88
CA HIS A 124 -7.09 -4.07 11.26
C HIS A 124 -7.58 -3.27 10.05
N LEU A 125 -7.06 -2.06 9.91
CA LEU A 125 -7.20 -1.22 8.72
C LEU A 125 -5.83 -1.14 8.04
N VAL A 126 -5.79 -1.30 6.73
CA VAL A 126 -4.56 -1.15 5.95
C VAL A 126 -4.82 -0.15 4.85
N ALA A 127 -3.95 0.85 4.68
CA ALA A 127 -3.92 1.70 3.49
C ALA A 127 -2.68 1.36 2.67
N ILE A 128 -2.84 1.22 1.36
CA ILE A 128 -1.76 0.99 0.39
C ILE A 128 -1.98 1.94 -0.76
N GLU A 129 -1.08 2.88 -0.97
CA GLU A 129 -1.19 3.90 -2.02
C GLU A 129 -2.58 4.55 -2.05
N ARG A 130 -2.94 5.17 -0.92
CA ARG A 130 -4.21 5.89 -0.80
C ARG A 130 -3.96 7.31 -0.33
N PRO A 131 -4.45 8.34 -1.05
CA PRO A 131 -4.32 9.73 -0.64
C PRO A 131 -4.79 9.99 0.80
N GLY A 132 -3.97 10.70 1.57
CA GLY A 132 -4.31 11.19 2.91
C GLY A 132 -4.38 12.72 2.92
N ARG A 133 -5.33 13.28 3.68
CA ARG A 133 -5.49 14.73 3.74
C ARG A 133 -4.25 15.42 4.30
N THR A 134 -3.93 16.56 3.73
CA THR A 134 -2.94 17.51 4.22
C THR A 134 -3.46 18.27 5.45
N ARG A 135 -2.63 19.12 6.05
CA ARG A 135 -3.07 20.02 7.15
C ARG A 135 -4.22 20.95 6.73
N ALA A 136 -4.31 21.30 5.45
CA ALA A 136 -5.36 22.15 4.91
C ALA A 136 -6.68 21.39 4.64
N GLY A 137 -6.71 20.08 4.84
CA GLY A 137 -7.88 19.24 4.53
C GLY A 137 -7.99 18.82 3.06
N ASP A 138 -7.05 19.27 2.20
CA ASP A 138 -6.98 18.90 0.78
C ASP A 138 -6.14 17.64 0.57
N TYR A 139 -6.26 17.02 -0.60
CA TYR A 139 -5.48 15.88 -1.07
C TYR A 139 -4.61 16.36 -2.22
N LEU A 140 -3.29 16.20 -2.13
CA LEU A 140 -2.36 16.74 -3.11
C LEU A 140 -1.56 15.64 -3.81
N SER A 141 -1.34 15.79 -5.12
CA SER A 141 -0.37 14.97 -5.87
C SER A 141 1.08 15.32 -5.48
N GLU A 142 2.06 14.52 -5.93
CA GLU A 142 3.48 14.89 -5.78
C GLU A 142 3.84 16.21 -6.50
N ARG A 143 3.02 16.65 -7.46
CA ARG A 143 3.15 17.93 -8.17
C ARG A 143 2.52 19.10 -7.39
N GLY A 144 1.82 18.82 -6.29
CA GLY A 144 1.16 19.82 -5.45
C GLY A 144 -0.17 20.34 -5.99
N GLU A 145 -0.76 19.60 -6.93
CA GLU A 145 -2.09 19.83 -7.48
C GLU A 145 -3.14 19.15 -6.60
N SER A 146 -4.31 19.77 -6.45
CA SER A 146 -5.42 19.13 -5.73
C SER A 146 -5.97 17.97 -6.56
N ILE A 147 -6.12 16.83 -5.91
CA ILE A 147 -6.69 15.60 -6.46
C ILE A 147 -8.02 15.23 -5.77
N ALA A 148 -8.54 16.12 -4.92
CA ALA A 148 -9.75 15.89 -4.12
C ALA A 148 -11.00 15.65 -4.96
N ALA A 149 -11.07 16.26 -6.16
CA ALA A 149 -12.23 16.16 -7.04
C ALA A 149 -12.47 14.74 -7.61
N PHE A 150 -11.45 13.88 -7.59
CA PHE A 150 -11.51 12.53 -8.16
C PHE A 150 -10.96 11.45 -7.23
N ASN A 151 -10.70 11.79 -5.97
CA ASN A 151 -10.32 10.83 -4.93
C ASN A 151 -11.26 11.02 -3.73
N ALA A 152 -12.08 10.00 -3.43
CA ALA A 152 -12.96 10.07 -2.27
C ALA A 152 -12.15 10.12 -0.95
N PRO A 153 -12.69 10.72 0.14
CA PRO A 153 -11.99 10.90 1.40
C PRO A 153 -11.96 9.61 2.25
N VAL A 154 -11.38 8.53 1.70
CA VAL A 154 -11.26 7.20 2.33
C VAL A 154 -10.47 7.27 3.64
N ASP A 155 -9.61 8.27 3.79
CA ASP A 155 -8.84 8.52 5.01
C ASP A 155 -9.70 8.80 6.26
N GLU A 156 -10.97 9.16 6.09
CA GLU A 156 -11.94 9.23 7.20
C GLU A 156 -12.04 7.91 7.99
N LEU A 157 -11.81 6.75 7.34
CA LEU A 157 -11.78 5.46 8.01
C LEU A 157 -10.66 5.36 9.07
N PHE A 158 -9.54 6.06 8.84
CA PHE A 158 -8.36 6.06 9.70
C PHE A 158 -8.41 7.18 10.74
N LEU A 159 -9.25 8.19 10.52
CA LEU A 159 -9.47 9.30 11.46
C LEU A 159 -10.64 9.02 12.42
N ALA A 160 -11.56 8.13 12.05
CA ALA A 160 -12.67 7.74 12.90
C ALA A 160 -12.17 7.05 14.18
N PRO A 161 -12.74 7.38 15.36
CA PRO A 161 -12.40 6.68 16.60
C PRO A 161 -12.67 5.17 16.49
N GLY A 162 -11.69 4.36 16.86
CA GLY A 162 -11.79 2.92 16.75
C GLY A 162 -10.68 2.19 17.52
N ARG A 163 -10.81 0.85 17.60
CA ARG A 163 -9.81 -0.03 18.22
C ARG A 163 -9.06 -0.89 17.18
N ALA A 164 -9.30 -0.64 15.90
CA ALA A 164 -8.60 -1.34 14.83
C ALA A 164 -7.13 -0.89 14.81
N ILE A 165 -6.21 -1.84 14.67
CA ILE A 165 -4.81 -1.52 14.44
C ILE A 165 -4.65 -1.02 13.00
N THR A 166 -3.95 0.08 12.82
CA THR A 166 -3.82 0.76 11.53
C THR A 166 -2.44 0.56 10.93
N VAL A 167 -2.40 0.19 9.65
CA VAL A 167 -1.18 0.05 8.85
C VAL A 167 -1.30 0.98 7.65
N GLY A 168 -0.25 1.73 7.35
CA GLY A 168 -0.13 2.55 6.13
C GLY A 168 1.10 2.12 5.34
N ILE A 169 0.96 2.05 4.03
CA ILE A 169 2.01 1.73 3.07
C ILE A 169 1.97 2.81 1.98
N GLY A 170 3.09 3.50 1.81
CA GLY A 170 3.24 4.64 0.89
C GLY A 170 4.69 4.82 0.46
N ASP A 171 4.94 5.70 -0.51
CA ASP A 171 6.27 6.00 -1.04
C ASP A 171 6.57 7.52 -1.22
N GLY A 172 5.56 8.37 -1.29
CA GLY A 172 5.65 9.78 -1.68
C GLY A 172 5.52 10.80 -0.53
N GLY A 173 4.80 10.43 0.53
CA GLY A 173 4.57 11.25 1.72
C GLY A 173 3.16 11.85 1.83
N ASN A 174 2.35 11.80 0.78
CA ASN A 174 0.99 12.33 0.67
C ASN A 174 -0.11 11.27 0.95
N GLU A 175 0.28 10.05 1.30
CA GLU A 175 -0.60 8.91 1.51
C GLU A 175 -1.04 8.76 2.97
N ILE A 176 -2.10 7.99 3.20
CA ILE A 176 -2.56 7.62 4.53
C ILE A 176 -1.42 6.94 5.30
N GLY A 177 -1.12 7.48 6.48
CA GLY A 177 -0.11 6.96 7.39
C GLY A 177 1.19 7.77 7.39
N MET A 178 1.46 8.55 6.34
CA MET A 178 2.66 9.40 6.27
C MET A 178 2.69 10.50 7.35
N GLY A 179 1.55 10.80 7.98
CA GLY A 179 1.48 11.62 9.19
C GLY A 179 2.36 11.09 10.34
N SER A 180 2.59 9.77 10.41
CA SER A 180 3.50 9.14 11.39
C SER A 180 4.98 9.41 11.10
N ALA A 181 5.30 9.91 9.91
CA ALA A 181 6.62 10.36 9.48
C ALA A 181 6.74 11.87 9.28
N LEU A 182 5.69 12.65 9.54
CA LEU A 182 5.61 14.07 9.22
C LEU A 182 6.79 14.90 9.74
N ALA A 183 7.28 14.64 10.95
CA ALA A 183 8.45 15.34 11.51
C ALA A 183 9.73 15.11 10.70
N ARG A 184 9.90 13.92 10.10
CA ARG A 184 11.05 13.57 9.24
C ARG A 184 10.86 14.13 7.84
N ILE A 185 9.66 14.01 7.27
CA ILE A 185 9.32 14.59 5.96
C ILE A 185 9.55 16.11 5.96
N ARG A 186 9.21 16.81 7.05
CA ARG A 186 9.46 18.26 7.20
C ARG A 186 10.93 18.65 7.07
N ARG A 187 11.86 17.76 7.42
CA ARG A 187 13.31 18.02 7.30
C ARG A 187 13.78 17.98 5.84
N LEU A 188 12.98 17.46 4.92
CA LEU A 188 13.27 17.46 3.48
C LEU A 188 12.94 18.79 2.80
N GLY A 189 12.23 19.70 3.48
CA GLY A 189 11.94 21.05 2.99
C GLY A 189 10.47 21.42 3.05
N ARG A 190 10.19 22.72 2.91
CA ARG A 190 8.82 23.28 2.99
C ARG A 190 7.88 22.72 1.91
N GLY A 191 8.40 22.42 0.72
CA GLY A 191 7.63 21.81 -0.37
C GLY A 191 7.05 20.45 0.05
N ARG A 192 7.92 19.49 0.41
CA ARG A 192 7.51 18.16 0.92
C ARG A 192 6.57 18.27 2.13
N ALA A 193 6.84 19.21 3.05
CA ALA A 193 6.00 19.43 4.22
C ALA A 193 4.56 19.87 3.89
N ARG A 194 4.37 20.62 2.79
CA ARG A 194 3.04 21.08 2.34
C ARG A 194 2.21 19.93 1.76
N LEU A 195 2.86 19.03 1.02
CA LEU A 195 2.22 17.89 0.37
C LEU A 195 1.93 16.75 1.35
N ALA A 196 2.66 16.70 2.46
CA ALA A 196 2.59 15.59 3.39
C ALA A 196 1.19 15.42 4.00
N SER A 197 0.71 14.18 3.95
CA SER A 197 -0.48 13.77 4.67
C SER A 197 -0.27 13.91 6.17
N ILE A 198 -1.32 14.32 6.89
CA ILE A 198 -1.33 14.39 8.36
C ILE A 198 -1.94 13.14 8.99
N VAL A 199 -2.46 12.21 8.19
CA VAL A 199 -3.14 11.01 8.66
C VAL A 199 -2.10 10.05 9.23
N ARG A 200 -2.27 9.68 10.51
CA ARG A 200 -1.34 8.82 11.26
C ARG A 200 -1.85 7.39 11.30
N VAL A 201 -0.90 6.46 11.40
CA VAL A 201 -1.14 5.02 11.59
C VAL A 201 -0.20 4.45 12.66
N ASP A 202 -0.57 3.31 13.23
CA ASP A 202 0.23 2.59 14.24
C ASP A 202 1.52 2.03 13.61
N HIS A 203 1.42 1.47 12.41
CA HIS A 203 2.54 0.91 11.66
C HIS A 203 2.62 1.53 10.27
N LEU A 204 3.68 2.30 10.02
CA LEU A 204 3.96 2.87 8.69
C LEU A 204 5.08 2.07 8.03
N VAL A 205 4.83 1.59 6.81
CA VAL A 205 5.81 1.02 5.90
C VAL A 205 6.06 2.04 4.79
N VAL A 206 7.33 2.32 4.53
CA VAL A 206 7.75 3.17 3.42
C VAL A 206 8.61 2.32 2.49
N ALA A 207 8.33 2.35 1.20
CA ALA A 207 9.08 1.64 0.18
C ALA A 207 9.27 2.54 -1.05
N GLY A 208 10.06 2.12 -2.04
CA GLY A 208 10.22 2.85 -3.30
C GLY A 208 9.01 2.83 -4.22
N VAL A 209 8.14 1.84 -4.03
CA VAL A 209 6.84 1.65 -4.68
C VAL A 209 5.92 1.03 -3.62
N SER A 210 4.68 1.49 -3.47
CA SER A 210 3.77 1.01 -2.42
C SER A 210 3.41 -0.46 -2.56
N ASN A 211 3.25 -0.96 -3.79
CA ASN A 211 3.12 -2.38 -4.09
C ASN A 211 4.27 -3.18 -3.47
N TRP A 212 5.53 -2.72 -3.61
CA TRP A 212 6.68 -3.38 -3.00
C TRP A 212 6.62 -3.37 -1.48
N GLY A 213 6.17 -2.25 -0.89
CA GLY A 213 5.92 -2.17 0.55
C GLY A 213 4.95 -3.24 1.05
N ALA A 214 3.86 -3.47 0.33
CA ALA A 214 2.89 -4.53 0.62
C ALA A 214 3.53 -5.92 0.47
N TYR A 215 4.29 -6.15 -0.59
CA TYR A 215 5.00 -7.41 -0.82
C TYR A 215 6.03 -7.68 0.28
N GLY A 216 6.76 -6.68 0.75
CA GLY A 216 7.68 -6.80 1.88
C GLY A 216 6.99 -7.18 3.19
N VAL A 217 5.78 -6.66 3.43
CA VAL A 217 4.93 -7.10 4.56
C VAL A 217 4.54 -8.57 4.40
N VAL A 218 4.16 -9.00 3.19
CA VAL A 218 3.81 -10.40 2.90
C VAL A 218 5.02 -11.32 3.07
N ALA A 219 6.20 -10.91 2.61
CA ALA A 219 7.45 -11.62 2.81
C ALA A 219 7.75 -11.83 4.31
N ALA A 220 7.56 -10.78 5.11
CA ALA A 220 7.73 -10.84 6.56
C ALA A 220 6.65 -11.69 7.24
N LEU A 221 5.39 -11.67 6.77
CA LEU A 221 4.34 -12.59 7.22
C LEU A 221 4.73 -14.05 6.94
N GLY A 222 5.26 -14.33 5.75
CA GLY A 222 5.71 -15.65 5.35
C GLY A 222 6.81 -16.18 6.26
N ARG A 223 7.83 -15.35 6.56
CA ARG A 223 8.86 -15.64 7.57
C ARG A 223 8.27 -15.98 8.93
N LEU A 224 7.33 -15.16 9.42
CA LEU A 224 6.70 -15.36 10.72
C LEU A 224 5.84 -16.62 10.78
N ALA A 225 5.21 -17.00 9.66
CA ALA A 225 4.34 -18.16 9.55
C ALA A 225 5.09 -19.46 9.18
N GLY A 226 6.36 -19.37 8.76
CA GLY A 226 7.12 -20.51 8.22
C GLY A 226 6.55 -21.04 6.91
N ARG A 227 5.95 -20.18 6.08
CA ARG A 227 5.29 -20.54 4.82
C ARG A 227 5.55 -19.49 3.75
N ASP A 228 5.69 -19.91 2.50
CA ASP A 228 5.72 -18.96 1.38
C ASP A 228 4.31 -18.40 1.13
N LEU A 229 4.20 -17.07 1.17
CA LEU A 229 2.94 -16.33 0.99
C LEU A 229 3.02 -15.32 -0.17
N LEU A 230 4.21 -15.12 -0.74
CA LEU A 230 4.39 -14.19 -1.84
C LEU A 230 3.90 -14.81 -3.14
N HIS A 231 3.38 -13.95 -4.02
CA HIS A 231 3.12 -14.31 -5.41
C HIS A 231 4.43 -14.50 -6.18
N THR A 232 4.32 -15.01 -7.40
CA THR A 232 5.47 -15.23 -8.28
C THR A 232 5.75 -14.02 -9.16
N PRO A 233 6.96 -13.89 -9.74
CA PRO A 233 7.23 -12.89 -10.78
C PRO A 233 6.28 -12.99 -11.99
N GLY A 234 5.78 -14.19 -12.29
CA GLY A 234 4.77 -14.38 -13.35
C GLY A 234 3.40 -13.83 -12.96
N ASP A 235 3.03 -13.95 -11.68
CA ASP A 235 1.80 -13.35 -11.15
C ASP A 235 1.89 -11.81 -11.16
N GLU A 236 3.06 -11.23 -10.88
CA GLU A 236 3.27 -9.77 -10.89
C GLU A 236 2.95 -9.16 -12.25
N ARG A 237 3.44 -9.78 -13.32
CA ARG A 237 3.15 -9.34 -14.69
C ARG A 237 1.64 -9.34 -14.96
N ARG A 238 0.98 -10.45 -14.63
CA ARG A 238 -0.47 -10.60 -14.83
C ARG A 238 -1.28 -9.61 -13.99
N LEU A 239 -0.85 -9.31 -12.76
CA LEU A 239 -1.47 -8.33 -11.88
C LEU A 239 -1.48 -6.93 -12.52
N VAL A 240 -0.30 -6.45 -12.93
CA VAL A 240 -0.17 -5.10 -13.52
C VAL A 240 -0.87 -5.02 -14.88
N GLU A 241 -0.71 -6.03 -15.74
CA GLU A 241 -1.41 -6.10 -17.02
C GLU A 241 -2.93 -6.09 -16.85
N ALA A 242 -3.47 -6.83 -15.88
CA ALA A 242 -4.90 -6.82 -15.58
C ALA A 242 -5.38 -5.45 -15.10
N CYS A 243 -4.60 -4.75 -14.27
CA CYS A 243 -4.91 -3.39 -13.83
C CYS A 243 -4.98 -2.42 -15.02
N VAL A 244 -4.00 -2.47 -15.91
CA VAL A 244 -3.95 -1.60 -17.11
C VAL A 244 -5.09 -1.93 -18.07
N ALA A 245 -5.40 -3.21 -18.28
CA ALA A 245 -6.54 -3.64 -19.08
C ALA A 245 -7.89 -3.15 -18.50
N ALA A 246 -7.96 -2.99 -17.17
CA ALA A 246 -9.12 -2.42 -16.48
C ALA A 246 -9.14 -0.88 -16.46
N GLY A 247 -8.17 -0.22 -17.10
CA GLY A 247 -8.13 1.23 -17.28
C GLY A 247 -7.13 1.97 -16.41
N ALA A 248 -6.30 1.27 -15.62
CA ALA A 248 -5.22 1.89 -14.87
C ALA A 248 -4.14 2.47 -15.79
N ALA A 249 -3.47 3.52 -15.32
CA ALA A 249 -2.34 4.14 -15.97
C ALA A 249 -1.14 4.20 -15.02
N ASP A 250 0.03 4.45 -15.56
CA ASP A 250 1.21 4.73 -14.77
C ASP A 250 1.05 6.06 -13.99
N GLY A 251 1.34 6.01 -12.69
CA GLY A 251 1.27 7.15 -11.76
C GLY A 251 2.29 8.27 -12.03
N ILE A 252 3.23 8.09 -12.95
CA ILE A 252 4.22 9.10 -13.34
C ILE A 252 4.03 9.51 -14.80
N THR A 253 3.98 8.55 -15.73
CA THR A 253 3.89 8.83 -17.17
C THR A 253 2.49 9.20 -17.63
N ARG A 254 1.45 8.88 -16.84
CA ARG A 254 0.02 9.04 -17.15
C ARG A 254 -0.47 8.20 -18.33
N LYS A 255 0.33 7.25 -18.80
CA LYS A 255 -0.02 6.39 -19.93
C LYS A 255 -0.59 5.07 -19.44
N ARG A 256 -1.51 4.51 -20.21
CA ARG A 256 -2.02 3.15 -20.02
C ARG A 256 -1.03 2.15 -20.59
N GLU A 257 0.09 2.01 -19.90
CA GLU A 257 1.17 1.09 -20.23
C GLU A 257 1.45 0.20 -19.01
N PRO A 258 1.94 -1.04 -19.21
CA PRO A 258 2.19 -1.99 -18.13
C PRO A 258 3.46 -1.61 -17.34
N THR A 259 3.39 -0.47 -16.67
CA THR A 259 4.43 0.06 -15.79
C THR A 259 3.79 0.49 -14.47
N VAL A 260 4.60 0.54 -13.43
CA VAL A 260 4.24 1.16 -12.15
C VAL A 260 5.35 2.14 -11.82
N ASP A 261 5.01 3.40 -11.54
CA ASP A 261 5.98 4.44 -11.24
C ASP A 261 7.09 4.61 -12.29
N ALA A 262 6.71 4.58 -13.56
CA ALA A 262 7.59 4.61 -14.73
C ALA A 262 8.62 3.48 -14.80
N LEU A 263 8.40 2.39 -14.04
CA LEU A 263 9.25 1.20 -14.06
C LEU A 263 8.62 0.08 -14.89
N PRO A 264 9.40 -0.65 -15.69
CA PRO A 264 8.90 -1.76 -16.48
C PRO A 264 8.55 -2.97 -15.61
N LEU A 265 7.64 -3.82 -16.10
CA LEU A 265 7.23 -5.07 -15.43
C LEU A 265 8.41 -5.91 -14.94
N GLU A 266 9.50 -5.97 -15.71
CA GLU A 266 10.69 -6.74 -15.39
C GLU A 266 11.38 -6.26 -14.12
N ALA A 267 11.34 -4.96 -13.83
CA ALA A 267 11.86 -4.41 -12.58
C ALA A 267 11.04 -4.90 -11.39
N HIS A 268 9.70 -4.85 -11.48
CA HIS A 268 8.82 -5.34 -10.42
C HIS A 268 8.94 -6.85 -10.22
N ALA A 269 9.01 -7.62 -11.32
CA ALA A 269 9.23 -9.06 -11.30
C ALA A 269 10.55 -9.43 -10.61
N ALA A 270 11.63 -8.69 -10.86
CA ALA A 270 12.91 -8.88 -10.19
C ALA A 270 12.84 -8.56 -8.69
N VAL A 271 12.15 -7.48 -8.30
CA VAL A 271 11.94 -7.15 -6.88
C VAL A 271 11.15 -8.24 -6.16
N VAL A 272 10.11 -8.80 -6.79
CA VAL A 272 9.36 -9.94 -6.24
C VAL A 272 10.29 -11.13 -5.98
N GLU A 273 11.18 -11.47 -6.92
CA GLU A 273 12.13 -12.57 -6.73
C GLU A 273 13.12 -12.31 -5.59
N LEU A 274 13.63 -11.07 -5.48
CA LEU A 274 14.49 -10.67 -4.37
C LEU A 274 13.77 -10.75 -3.01
N LEU A 275 12.49 -10.35 -2.96
CA LEU A 275 11.68 -10.46 -1.73
C LEU A 275 11.39 -11.91 -1.36
N ARG A 276 11.19 -12.80 -2.34
CA ARG A 276 11.05 -14.25 -2.12
C ARG A 276 12.32 -14.85 -1.56
N LEU A 277 13.48 -14.51 -2.14
CA LEU A 277 14.79 -14.91 -1.62
C LEU A 277 14.97 -14.41 -0.18
N ALA A 278 14.68 -13.14 0.08
CA ALA A 278 14.76 -12.56 1.41
C ALA A 278 13.83 -13.28 2.39
N ALA A 279 12.59 -13.60 2.01
CA ALA A 279 11.67 -14.36 2.83
C ALA A 279 12.27 -15.72 3.24
N ALA A 280 12.90 -16.43 2.30
CA ALA A 280 13.54 -17.72 2.56
C ALA A 280 14.82 -17.61 3.40
N SER A 281 15.63 -16.56 3.24
CA SER A 281 16.86 -16.37 4.03
C SER A 281 16.60 -16.23 5.55
N GLY A 282 15.39 -15.79 5.94
CA GLY A 282 14.98 -15.76 7.35
C GLY A 282 14.60 -17.14 7.91
N ILE A 283 14.36 -18.14 7.06
CA ILE A 283 14.06 -19.54 7.43
C ILE A 283 15.38 -20.31 7.66
N MET A 284 16.45 -19.93 6.96
CA MET A 284 17.78 -20.55 7.06
C MET A 284 18.61 -20.08 8.29
N GLY A 285 18.02 -19.29 9.19
CA GLY A 285 18.72 -18.62 10.29
C GLY A 285 17.99 -18.66 11.63
N ALA A 286 17.49 -19.83 12.02
CA ALA A 286 17.21 -20.12 13.43
C ALA A 286 18.29 -21.10 13.93
N PRO A 287 19.11 -20.75 14.95
CA PRO A 287 19.76 -21.77 15.76
C PRO A 287 18.71 -22.59 16.52
#